data_AF-A0A1X2EPT1-F1
#
_entry.id   AF-A0A1X2EPT1-F1
#
_cell.length_a   1.000
_cell.length_b   1.000
_cell.length_c   1.000
_cell.angle_alpha   90.00
_cell.angle_beta   90.00
_cell.angle_gamma   90.00
#
_symmetry.space_group_name_H-M   'P 1'
#
loop_
_entity.id
_entity.type
_entity.pdbx_description
1 polymer ?
#
loop_
_entity_poly.entity_id
_entity_poly.type
_entity_poly.pdbx_seq_one_letter_code
_entity_poly.pdbx_strand_id
1 'polypeptide(L)'
;MTSLTSPKTYAGLAAFQAVDAVACAIPVPYIAQALDTLEVPAEVRPILPVVKIASAVGLLSATRFPTLARLTTAALTLYFVLAVAAHVRVKDRVINTLPAATFLVTFATMTVRGPAQRR
;
A
#
# COMPACT_ATOMS: atom_id res chain seq x y z
N MET A 1 -0.22 11.46 20.73
CA MET A 1 -0.13 10.41 19.68
C MET A 1 0.31 11.08 18.39
N THR A 2 1.31 10.55 17.68
CA THR A 2 1.62 11.07 16.33
C THR A 2 0.56 10.59 15.34
N SER A 3 0.26 11.38 14.30
CA SER A 3 -0.79 11.03 13.33
C SER A 3 -0.62 9.61 12.77
N LEU A 4 0.62 9.20 12.46
CA LEU A 4 0.96 7.89 11.89
C LEU A 4 0.80 6.69 12.84
N THR A 5 0.69 6.90 14.15
CA THR A 5 0.46 5.81 15.12
C THR A 5 -1.02 5.68 15.50
N SER A 6 -1.89 6.58 14.99
CA SER A 6 -3.30 6.63 15.36
C SER A 6 -4.12 5.52 14.70
N PRO A 7 -5.03 4.82 15.42
CA PRO A 7 -5.95 3.87 14.82
C PRO A 7 -6.79 4.45 13.66
N LYS A 8 -7.09 5.76 13.70
CA LYS A 8 -7.82 6.44 12.62
C LYS A 8 -7.02 6.45 11.31
N THR A 9 -5.71 6.59 11.38
CA THR A 9 -4.82 6.57 10.22
C THR A 9 -4.74 5.17 9.61
N TYR A 10 -4.63 4.14 10.45
CA TYR A 10 -4.69 2.75 9.98
C TYR A 10 -6.04 2.43 9.32
N ALA A 11 -7.16 2.87 9.90
CA ALA A 11 -8.48 2.70 9.32
C ALA A 11 -8.65 3.46 7.99
N GLY A 12 -8.16 4.70 7.90
CA GLY A 12 -8.17 5.49 6.67
C GLY A 12 -7.36 4.85 5.55
N LEU A 13 -6.14 4.38 5.86
CA LEU A 13 -5.30 3.66 4.90
C LEU A 13 -5.89 2.30 4.51
N ALA A 14 -6.60 1.63 5.41
CA ALA A 14 -7.31 0.40 5.09
C ALA A 14 -8.48 0.65 4.11
N ALA A 15 -9.26 1.71 4.35
CA ALA A 15 -10.32 2.11 3.43
C ALA A 15 -9.74 2.47 2.05
N PHE A 16 -8.61 3.18 2.03
CA PHE A 16 -7.88 3.47 0.79
C PHE A 16 -7.46 2.18 0.06
N GLN A 17 -6.85 1.21 0.75
CA GLN A 17 -6.47 -0.08 0.16
C GLN A 17 -7.68 -0.87 -0.37
N ALA A 18 -8.83 -0.81 0.32
CA ALA A 18 -10.05 -1.46 -0.14
C ALA A 18 -10.60 -0.82 -1.43
N VAL A 19 -10.63 0.52 -1.51
CA VAL A 19 -11.03 1.25 -2.71
C VAL A 19 -10.08 0.94 -3.87
N ASP A 20 -8.78 0.97 -3.61
CA ASP A 20 -7.75 0.66 -4.61
C ASP A 20 -7.82 -0.81 -5.08
N ALA A 21 -8.18 -1.75 -4.20
CA ALA A 21 -8.44 -3.13 -4.59
C ALA A 21 -9.61 -3.24 -5.58
N VAL A 22 -10.72 -2.55 -5.31
CA VAL A 22 -11.87 -2.52 -6.24
C VAL A 22 -11.45 -1.89 -7.57
N ALA A 23 -10.70 -0.78 -7.52
CA ALA A 23 -10.20 -0.10 -8.71
C ALA A 23 -9.18 -0.92 -9.51
N CYS A 24 -8.48 -1.88 -8.88
CA CYS A 24 -7.60 -2.83 -9.57
C CYS A 24 -8.33 -4.09 -10.07
N ALA A 25 -9.43 -4.48 -9.42
CA ALA A 25 -10.27 -5.60 -9.85
C ALA A 25 -11.15 -5.24 -11.04
N ILE A 26 -11.56 -3.98 -11.13
CA ILE A 26 -12.23 -3.41 -12.30
C ILE A 26 -11.13 -2.82 -13.19
N PRO A 27 -11.12 -3.03 -14.51
CA PRO A 27 -10.08 -2.50 -15.40
C PRO A 27 -10.24 -0.99 -15.61
N VAL A 28 -10.00 -0.19 -14.56
CA VAL A 28 -10.02 1.28 -14.64
C VAL A 28 -8.91 1.71 -15.61
N PRO A 29 -9.22 2.48 -16.68
CA PRO A 29 -8.25 2.77 -17.75
C PRO A 29 -6.94 3.38 -17.26
N TYR A 30 -7.01 4.27 -16.26
CA TYR A 30 -5.83 4.87 -15.65
C TYR A 30 -4.90 3.84 -15.00
N ILE A 31 -5.47 2.87 -14.26
CA ILE A 31 -4.69 1.82 -13.59
C ILE A 31 -4.13 0.84 -14.62
N ALA A 32 -4.94 0.43 -15.60
CA ALA A 32 -4.50 -0.47 -16.67
C ALA A 32 -3.30 0.12 -17.42
N GLN A 33 -3.38 1.39 -17.81
CA GLN A 33 -2.29 2.09 -18.51
C GLN A 33 -1.04 2.25 -17.64
N ALA A 34 -1.20 2.50 -16.33
CA ALA A 34 -0.09 2.53 -15.40
C ALA A 34 0.60 1.15 -15.30
N LEU A 35 -0.18 0.07 -15.21
CA LEU A 35 0.36 -1.30 -15.18
C LEU A 35 1.03 -1.70 -16.51
N ASP A 36 0.51 -1.24 -17.64
CA ASP A 36 1.16 -1.41 -18.95
C ASP A 36 2.49 -0.67 -19.03
N THR A 37 2.52 0.59 -18.58
CA THR A 37 3.74 1.42 -18.54
C THR A 37 4.81 0.80 -17.64
N LEU A 38 4.39 0.21 -16.52
CA LEU A 38 5.26 -0.51 -15.58
C LEU A 38 5.60 -1.94 -16.04
N GLU A 39 5.14 -2.35 -17.23
CA GLU A 39 5.36 -3.67 -17.82
C GLU A 39 4.97 -4.81 -16.87
N VAL A 40 3.88 -4.63 -16.11
CA VAL A 40 3.39 -5.66 -15.18
C VAL A 40 2.75 -6.77 -15.99
N PRO A 41 3.23 -8.03 -15.88
CA PRO A 41 2.69 -9.16 -16.63
C PRO A 41 1.20 -9.35 -16.35
N ALA A 42 0.43 -9.69 -17.38
CA ALA A 42 -1.03 -9.78 -17.28
C ALA A 42 -1.48 -10.81 -16.23
N GLU A 43 -0.73 -11.89 -16.08
CA GLU A 43 -0.94 -12.96 -15.09
C GLU A 43 -0.72 -12.51 -13.64
N VAL A 44 0.05 -11.43 -13.41
CA VAL A 44 0.30 -10.88 -12.07
C VAL A 44 -0.79 -9.89 -11.67
N ARG A 45 -1.45 -9.22 -12.62
CA ARG A 45 -2.43 -8.16 -12.32
C ARG A 45 -3.59 -8.62 -11.43
N PRO A 46 -4.16 -9.83 -11.58
CA PRO A 46 -5.20 -10.35 -10.68
C PRO A 46 -4.75 -10.51 -9.23
N ILE A 47 -3.44 -10.58 -8.95
CA ILE A 47 -2.89 -10.71 -7.59
C ILE A 47 -2.95 -9.36 -6.86
N LEU A 48 -2.87 -8.23 -7.57
CA LEU A 48 -2.89 -6.88 -7.00
C LEU A 48 -4.12 -6.61 -6.11
N PRO A 49 -5.38 -6.85 -6.56
CA PRO A 49 -6.53 -6.64 -5.70
C PRO A 49 -6.53 -7.55 -4.46
N VAL A 50 -6.03 -8.79 -4.57
CA VAL A 50 -5.92 -9.73 -3.44
C VAL A 50 -4.96 -9.19 -2.37
N VAL A 51 -3.78 -8.73 -2.79
CA VAL A 51 -2.77 -8.14 -1.89
C VAL A 51 -3.31 -6.89 -1.21
N LYS A 52 -4.06 -6.05 -1.92
CA LYS A 52 -4.66 -4.84 -1.37
C LYS A 52 -5.77 -5.13 -0.37
N ILE A 53 -6.62 -6.14 -0.62
CA ILE A 53 -7.63 -6.61 0.35
C ILE A 53 -6.94 -7.14 1.61
N ALA A 54 -5.92 -7.99 1.47
CA ALA A 54 -5.16 -8.51 2.61
C ALA A 54 -4.53 -7.38 3.42
N SER A 55 -4.01 -6.36 2.74
CA SER A 55 -3.46 -5.16 3.36
C SER A 55 -4.52 -4.36 4.12
N ALA A 56 -5.71 -4.18 3.56
CA ALA A 56 -6.83 -3.50 4.22
C ALA A 56 -7.22 -4.22 5.52
N VAL A 57 -7.36 -5.55 5.48
CA VAL A 57 -7.67 -6.37 6.67
C VAL A 57 -6.57 -6.25 7.72
N GLY A 58 -5.30 -6.37 7.32
CA GLY A 58 -4.16 -6.24 8.23
C GLY A 58 -4.08 -4.86 8.90
N LEU A 59 -4.36 -3.78 8.16
CA LEU A 59 -4.40 -2.43 8.71
C LEU A 59 -5.59 -2.20 9.65
N LEU A 60 -6.80 -2.68 9.31
CA LEU A 60 -7.98 -2.60 10.20
C LEU A 60 -7.77 -3.34 11.52
N SER A 61 -6.92 -4.36 11.52
CA SER A 61 -6.62 -5.15 12.71
C SER A 61 -5.83 -4.39 13.79
N ALA A 62 -5.33 -3.18 13.51
CA ALA A 62 -4.38 -2.45 14.36
C ALA A 62 -4.80 -2.27 15.83
N THR A 63 -6.10 -2.17 16.12
CA THR A 63 -6.59 -2.03 17.50
C THR A 63 -6.63 -3.35 18.27
N ARG A 64 -6.78 -4.49 17.58
CA ARG A 64 -6.94 -5.81 18.18
C ARG A 64 -5.67 -6.66 18.08
N PHE A 65 -4.90 -6.49 17.01
CA PHE A 65 -3.70 -7.25 16.70
C PHE A 65 -2.58 -6.29 16.21
N PRO A 66 -1.99 -5.48 17.13
CA PRO A 66 -1.01 -4.46 16.76
C PRO A 66 0.24 -5.03 16.05
N THR A 67 0.65 -6.24 16.40
CA THR A 67 1.76 -6.95 15.73
C THR A 67 1.42 -7.30 14.28
N LEU A 68 0.18 -7.72 13.99
CA LEU A 68 -0.27 -8.03 12.64
C LEU A 68 -0.32 -6.76 11.77
N ALA A 69 -0.82 -5.66 12.33
CA ALA A 69 -0.81 -4.37 11.62
C ALA A 69 0.62 -3.90 11.31
N ARG A 70 1.57 -4.08 12.23
CA ARG A 70 2.99 -3.76 12.00
C ARG A 70 3.62 -4.67 10.94
N LEU A 71 3.29 -5.96 10.94
CA LEU A 71 3.70 -6.88 9.88
C LEU A 71 3.13 -6.43 8.52
N THR A 72 1.87 -5.99 8.50
CA THR A 72 1.20 -5.51 7.30
C THR A 72 1.88 -4.25 6.75
N THR A 73 2.24 -3.28 7.61
CA THR A 73 2.98 -2.10 7.16
C THR A 73 4.38 -2.46 6.66
N ALA A 74 5.03 -3.50 7.23
CA ALA A 74 6.31 -3.99 6.73
C ALA A 74 6.17 -4.59 5.33
N ALA A 75 5.14 -5.41 5.10
CA ALA A 75 4.83 -5.97 3.79
C ALA A 75 4.49 -4.88 2.77
N LEU A 76 3.71 -3.87 3.16
CA LEU A 76 3.42 -2.71 2.33
C LEU A 76 4.68 -1.89 2.03
N THR A 77 5.60 -1.76 2.98
CA THR A 77 6.91 -1.12 2.74
C THR A 77 7.65 -1.86 1.64
N LEU A 78 7.76 -3.20 1.72
CA LEU A 78 8.37 -4.01 0.67
C LEU A 78 7.66 -3.85 -0.67
N TYR A 79 6.32 -3.88 -0.69
CA TYR A 79 5.52 -3.64 -1.88
C TYR A 79 5.85 -2.30 -2.54
N PHE A 80 5.94 -1.21 -1.77
CA PHE A 80 6.24 0.11 -2.32
C PHE A 80 7.71 0.28 -2.70
N VAL A 81 8.65 -0.46 -2.10
CA VAL A 81 10.03 -0.57 -2.63
C VAL A 81 9.99 -1.16 -4.04
N LEU A 82 9.27 -2.27 -4.24
CA LEU A 82 9.11 -2.89 -5.56
C LEU A 82 8.42 -1.95 -6.56
N ALA A 83 7.40 -1.21 -6.12
CA ALA A 83 6.73 -0.22 -6.95
C ALA A 83 7.68 0.89 -7.41
N VAL A 84 8.43 1.50 -6.48
CA VAL A 84 9.44 2.52 -6.82
C VAL A 84 10.50 1.94 -7.75
N ALA A 85 10.98 0.73 -7.49
CA ALA A 85 11.94 0.06 -8.36
C ALA A 85 11.39 -0.16 -9.78
N ALA A 86 10.10 -0.51 -9.92
CA ALA A 86 9.44 -0.64 -11.22
C ALA A 86 9.39 0.70 -11.98
N HIS A 87 8.99 1.79 -11.31
CA HIS A 87 9.01 3.14 -11.90
C HIS A 87 10.42 3.56 -12.34
N VAL A 88 11.43 3.30 -11.51
CA VAL A 88 12.84 3.59 -11.84
C VAL A 88 13.32 2.74 -13.02
N ARG A 89 12.97 1.45 -13.07
CA ARG A 89 13.35 0.53 -14.15
C ARG A 89 12.89 1.04 -15.51
N VAL A 90 11.64 1.50 -15.61
CA VAL A 90 11.06 2.01 -16.86
C VAL A 90 11.35 3.50 -17.09
N LYS A 91 12.13 4.14 -16.21
CA LYS A 91 12.46 5.57 -16.25
C LYS A 91 11.22 6.46 -16.29
N ASP A 92 10.23 6.10 -15.46
CA ASP A 92 8.97 6.82 -15.39
C ASP A 92 9.17 8.27 -14.90
N ARG A 93 8.20 9.14 -15.19
CA ARG A 93 8.23 10.53 -14.76
C ARG A 93 8.21 10.61 -13.24
N VAL A 94 8.92 11.61 -12.70
CA VAL A 94 8.99 11.87 -11.25
C VAL A 94 7.59 12.03 -10.65
N ILE A 95 6.68 12.70 -11.35
CA ILE A 95 5.29 12.90 -10.89
C ILE A 95 4.51 11.59 -10.75
N ASN A 96 4.81 10.58 -11.58
CA ASN A 96 4.19 9.26 -11.52
C ASN A 96 4.82 8.39 -10.42
N THR A 97 6.10 8.63 -10.10
CA THR A 97 6.83 7.91 -9.03
C THR A 97 6.52 8.48 -7.63
N LEU A 98 6.13 9.75 -7.55
CA LEU A 98 5.92 10.48 -6.29
C LEU A 98 4.91 9.79 -5.34
N PRO A 99 3.75 9.27 -5.80
CA PRO A 99 2.83 8.55 -4.92
C PRO A 99 3.46 7.29 -4.32
N ALA A 100 4.15 6.49 -5.12
CA ALA A 100 4.81 5.27 -4.66
C ALA A 100 5.89 5.58 -3.61
N ALA A 101 6.71 6.61 -3.85
CA ALA A 101 7.73 7.05 -2.90
C ALA A 101 7.11 7.60 -1.58
N THR A 102 5.99 8.33 -1.67
CA THR A 102 5.31 8.88 -0.49
C THR A 102 4.71 7.77 0.37
N PHE A 103 4.08 6.77 -0.25
CA PHE A 103 3.56 5.61 0.46
C PHE A 103 4.68 4.76 1.06
N LEU A 104 5.81 4.60 0.35
CA LEU A 104 6.99 3.92 0.89
C LEU A 104 7.44 4.56 2.20
N VAL A 105 7.66 5.87 2.22
CA VAL A 105 8.11 6.59 3.42
C VAL A 105 7.07 6.47 4.54
N THR A 106 5.78 6.58 4.20
CA THR A 106 4.68 6.47 5.16
C THR A 106 4.64 5.09 5.83
N PHE A 107 4.62 4.01 5.05
CA PHE A 107 4.57 2.65 5.58
C PHE A 107 5.87 2.23 6.28
N ALA A 108 7.04 2.69 5.81
CA ALA A 108 8.30 2.48 6.51
C ALA A 108 8.27 3.12 7.89
N THR A 109 7.81 4.37 7.98
CA THR A 109 7.68 5.10 9.25
C THR A 109 6.69 4.41 10.20
N MET A 110 5.55 3.97 9.67
CA MET A 110 4.55 3.22 10.46
C MET A 110 5.10 1.87 10.94
N THR A 111 5.92 1.18 10.13
CA THR A 111 6.56 -0.08 10.51
C THR A 111 7.55 0.09 11.64
N VAL A 112 8.35 1.16 11.61
CA VAL A 112 9.30 1.47 12.69
C VAL A 112 8.56 1.83 13.98
N ARG A 113 7.51 2.66 13.90
CA ARG A 113 6.80 3.18 15.08
C ARG A 113 5.77 2.21 15.66
N GLY A 114 5.10 1.43 14.82
CA GLY A 114 3.96 0.59 15.18
C GLY A 114 2.68 1.39 15.51
N PRO A 115 1.52 0.72 15.64
CA PRO A 115 0.27 1.32 16.09
C PRO A 115 0.33 1.65 17.60
N ALA A 116 -0.30 2.75 18.00
CA ALA A 116 -0.42 3.09 19.42
C ALA A 116 -1.31 2.07 20.14
N GLN A 117 -0.79 1.43 21.19
CA GLN A 117 -1.57 0.56 22.05
C GLN A 117 -2.42 1.41 23.01
N ARG A 118 -3.72 1.14 23.05
CA ARG A 118 -4.55 1.59 24.18
C ARG A 118 -4.09 0.79 25.40
N ARG A 119 -3.41 1.46 26.34
CA ARG A 119 -3.32 0.97 27.72
C ARG A 119 -4.68 1.13 28.39
#